data_AF-A0AAP0P5P9-F1
#
_entry.id   AF-A0AAP0P5P9-F1
#
_cell.length_a   1.000
_cell.length_b   1.000
_cell.length_c   1.000
_cell.angle_alpha   90.00
_cell.angle_beta   90.00
_cell.angle_gamma   90.00
#
_symmetry.space_group_name_H-M   'P 1'
#
loop_
_entity.id
_entity.type
_entity.pdbx_description
1 polymer ?
#
loop_
_entity_poly.entity_id
_entity_poly.type
_entity_poly.pdbx_seq_one_letter_code
_entity_poly.pdbx_strand_id
1 'polypeptide(L)'
;MIFTFHCFTVLAYSKLSYSKRVGIKYIPNNTFSYYDDILDNTAMHEAVPSRYNWNGAEIGFDTYFSMARGNSSIPAMEITKWFDTN
;
A
#
# COMPACT_ATOMS: atom_id res chain seq x y z
N MET A 1 -12.15 -10.52 1.54
CA MET A 1 -11.83 -9.11 1.88
C MET A 1 -11.78 -8.83 3.39
N ILE A 2 -12.69 -9.36 4.21
CA ILE A 2 -12.74 -9.10 5.68
C ILE A 2 -11.47 -9.54 6.43
N PHE A 3 -10.93 -10.73 6.10
CA PHE A 3 -9.72 -11.25 6.75
C PHE A 3 -8.46 -10.40 6.47
N THR A 4 -8.31 -9.86 5.27
CA THR A 4 -7.16 -9.02 4.89
C THR A 4 -7.16 -7.71 5.67
N PHE A 5 -8.33 -7.07 5.81
CA PHE A 5 -8.49 -5.83 6.56
C PHE A 5 -8.25 -6.02 8.07
N HIS A 6 -8.71 -7.15 8.60
CA HIS A 6 -8.49 -7.52 10.00
C HIS A 6 -7.01 -7.75 10.31
N CYS A 7 -6.31 -8.53 9.47
CA CYS A 7 -4.89 -8.81 9.67
C CYS A 7 -4.04 -7.53 9.62
N PHE A 8 -4.32 -6.64 8.66
CA PHE A 8 -3.62 -5.36 8.55
C PHE A 8 -3.84 -4.47 9.78
N THR A 9 -5.08 -4.35 10.23
CA THR A 9 -5.43 -3.57 11.44
C THR A 9 -4.73 -4.12 12.68
N VAL A 10 -4.70 -5.44 12.84
CA VAL A 10 -4.01 -6.10 13.96
C VAL A 10 -2.50 -5.83 13.92
N LEU A 11 -1.88 -5.93 12.74
CA LEU A 11 -0.45 -5.68 12.59
C LEU A 11 -0.12 -4.22 12.93
N ALA A 12 -0.89 -3.26 12.41
CA ALA A 12 -0.73 -1.85 12.70
C ALA A 12 -0.86 -1.54 14.20
N TYR A 13 -1.90 -2.08 14.82
CA TYR A 13 -2.13 -1.91 16.24
C TYR A 13 -1.02 -2.52 17.10
N SER A 14 -0.50 -3.68 16.71
CA SER A 14 0.58 -4.36 17.45
C SER A 14 1.88 -3.55 17.43
N LYS A 15 2.27 -2.97 16.28
CA LYS A 15 3.46 -2.11 16.18
C LYS A 15 3.30 -0.81 16.97
N LEU A 16 2.12 -0.19 16.92
CA LEU A 16 1.83 1.01 17.72
C LEU A 16 1.94 0.69 19.22
N SER A 17 1.36 -0.42 19.65
CA SER A 17 1.39 -0.87 21.04
C SER A 17 2.82 -1.17 21.50
N TYR A 18 3.62 -1.82 20.66
CA TYR A 18 5.04 -2.06 20.94
C TYR A 18 5.83 -0.75 21.08
N SER A 19 5.69 0.16 20.12
CA SER A 19 6.40 1.45 20.10
C SER A 19 6.08 2.30 21.34
N LYS A 20 4.83 2.27 21.80
CA LYS A 20 4.41 2.89 23.06
C LYS A 20 5.09 2.25 24.26
N ARG A 21 5.17 0.91 24.33
CA ARG A 21 5.80 0.19 25.45
C ARG A 21 7.30 0.47 25.57
N VAL A 22 8.01 0.66 24.47
CA VAL A 22 9.45 0.98 24.48
C VAL A 22 9.74 2.48 24.65
N GLY A 23 8.71 3.32 24.84
CA GLY A 23 8.87 4.74 25.15
C GLY A 23 9.24 5.62 23.95
N ILE A 24 8.94 5.20 22.71
CA ILE A 24 9.18 6.03 21.53
C ILE A 24 8.27 7.27 21.59
N LYS A 25 8.90 8.46 21.62
CA LYS A 25 8.21 9.75 21.70
C LYS A 25 7.49 10.12 20.40
N TYR A 26 8.11 9.85 19.26
CA TYR A 26 7.59 10.17 17.93
C TYR A 26 7.31 8.86 17.20
N ILE A 27 6.04 8.45 17.20
CA ILE A 27 5.62 7.21 16.55
C ILE A 27 5.15 7.57 15.13
N PRO A 28 5.77 6.99 14.08
CA PRO A 28 5.38 7.31 12.72
C PRO A 28 4.01 6.69 12.40
N ASN A 29 3.23 7.40 11.59
CA ASN A 29 1.96 6.95 11.06
C ASN A 29 2.11 6.72 9.54
N ASN A 30 1.22 5.92 8.95
CA ASN A 30 1.22 5.61 7.52
C ASN A 30 2.50 4.94 7.01
N THR A 31 3.18 4.16 7.86
CA THR A 31 4.36 3.33 7.48
C THR A 31 3.97 1.90 7.12
N PHE A 32 2.68 1.67 6.90
CA PHE A 32 2.16 0.36 6.57
C PHE A 32 1.57 0.43 5.18
N SER A 33 2.13 -0.38 4.31
CA SER A 33 1.62 -0.60 2.97
C SER A 33 1.12 -2.03 2.81
N TYR A 34 0.15 -2.22 1.92
CA TYR A 34 -0.22 -3.55 1.44
C TYR A 34 0.78 -4.09 0.41
N TYR A 35 1.57 -3.23 -0.23
CA TYR A 35 2.56 -3.64 -1.21
C TYR A 35 3.82 -2.77 -1.18
N ASP A 36 3.68 -1.47 -1.45
CA ASP A 36 4.78 -0.51 -1.54
C ASP A 36 4.33 0.91 -1.19
N ASP A 37 5.16 1.66 -0.46
CA ASP A 37 4.83 3.01 0.02
C ASP A 37 4.72 4.03 -1.13
N ILE A 38 5.46 3.84 -2.24
CA ILE A 38 5.37 4.71 -3.43
C ILE A 38 4.09 4.41 -4.20
N LEU A 39 3.68 3.16 -4.26
CA LEU A 39 2.38 2.79 -4.81
C LEU A 39 1.23 3.37 -3.99
N ASP A 40 1.33 3.42 -2.67
CA ASP A 40 0.34 4.06 -1.80
C ASP A 40 0.23 5.56 -2.09
N ASN A 41 1.36 6.25 -2.28
CA ASN A 41 1.37 7.65 -2.69
C ASN A 41 0.77 7.85 -4.09
N THR A 42 1.03 6.93 -5.01
CA THR A 42 0.44 6.94 -6.36
C THR A 42 -1.07 6.86 -6.29
N ALA A 43 -1.61 5.99 -5.43
CA ALA A 43 -3.04 5.88 -5.18
C ALA A 43 -3.61 7.13 -4.49
N MET A 44 -2.90 7.66 -3.48
CA MET A 44 -3.30 8.90 -2.79
C MET A 44 -3.40 10.10 -3.75
N HIS A 45 -2.54 10.16 -4.75
CA HIS A 45 -2.54 11.21 -5.78
C HIS A 45 -3.41 10.87 -7.00
N GLU A 46 -4.18 9.79 -6.97
CA GLU A 46 -5.05 9.38 -8.08
C GLU A 46 -4.29 9.19 -9.40
N ALA A 47 -2.98 8.92 -9.32
CA ALA A 47 -2.08 8.84 -10.47
C ALA A 47 -2.11 7.44 -11.13
N VAL A 48 -3.32 6.93 -11.38
CA VAL A 48 -3.53 5.61 -11.96
C VAL A 48 -3.32 5.66 -13.48
N PRO A 49 -2.44 4.81 -14.06
CA PRO A 49 -2.26 4.76 -15.50
C PRO A 49 -3.54 4.38 -16.25
N SER A 50 -3.78 5.04 -17.39
CA SER A 50 -5.01 4.86 -18.19
C SER A 50 -5.31 3.43 -18.60
N ARG A 51 -4.27 2.59 -18.77
CA ARG A 51 -4.41 1.15 -19.10
C ARG A 51 -5.20 0.33 -18.07
N TYR A 52 -5.34 0.81 -16.84
CA TYR A 52 -6.14 0.15 -15.81
C TYR A 52 -7.63 0.53 -15.87
N ASN A 53 -8.04 1.39 -16.82
CA ASN A 53 -9.44 1.81 -17.04
C ASN A 53 -10.15 2.29 -15.77
N TRP A 54 -9.40 2.94 -14.86
CA TRP A 54 -9.96 3.49 -13.64
C TRP A 54 -10.80 4.74 -13.95
N ASN A 55 -11.96 4.84 -13.31
CA ASN A 55 -13.02 5.79 -13.63
C ASN A 55 -13.05 7.03 -12.71
N GLY A 56 -12.01 7.25 -11.90
CA GLY A 56 -11.98 8.35 -10.92
C GLY A 56 -12.73 8.09 -9.62
N ALA A 57 -13.25 6.87 -9.39
CA ALA A 57 -13.85 6.48 -8.10
C ALA A 57 -12.77 6.14 -7.07
N GLU A 58 -13.11 6.05 -5.78
CA GLU A 58 -12.13 5.65 -4.75
C GLU A 58 -11.37 4.38 -5.14
N ILE A 59 -10.04 4.41 -5.01
CA ILE A 59 -9.16 3.31 -5.43
C ILE A 59 -9.32 2.14 -4.45
N GLY A 60 -10.07 1.13 -4.87
CA GLY A 60 -10.18 -0.14 -4.15
C GLY A 60 -8.98 -1.07 -4.34
N PHE A 61 -8.98 -2.17 -3.60
CA PHE A 61 -7.91 -3.18 -3.64
C PHE A 61 -7.69 -3.80 -5.03
N ASP A 62 -8.73 -3.96 -5.84
CA ASP A 62 -8.60 -4.56 -7.16
C ASP A 62 -7.72 -3.71 -8.08
N THR A 63 -7.99 -2.40 -8.16
CA THR A 63 -7.16 -1.46 -8.93
C THR A 63 -5.76 -1.35 -8.32
N TYR A 64 -5.66 -1.24 -6.99
CA TYR A 64 -4.38 -1.16 -6.28
C TYR A 64 -3.47 -2.36 -6.58
N PHE A 65 -3.96 -3.59 -6.41
CA PHE A 65 -3.18 -4.79 -6.69
C PHE A 65 -2.98 -5.02 -8.18
N SER A 66 -3.90 -4.58 -9.04
CA SER A 66 -3.69 -4.61 -10.49
C SER A 66 -2.52 -3.71 -10.90
N MET A 67 -2.31 -2.57 -10.25
CA MET A 67 -1.12 -1.74 -10.47
C MET A 67 0.14 -2.44 -9.95
N ALA A 68 0.08 -3.01 -8.75
CA ALA A 68 1.22 -3.66 -8.10
C ALA A 68 1.77 -4.88 -8.86
N ARG A 69 0.89 -5.77 -9.31
CA ARG A 69 1.28 -7.09 -9.86
C ARG A 69 0.61 -7.46 -11.17
N GLY A 70 -0.16 -6.54 -11.76
CA GLY A 70 -0.92 -6.82 -12.98
C GLY A 70 -2.13 -7.70 -12.71
N ASN A 71 -2.81 -8.07 -13.79
CA ASN A 71 -3.89 -9.04 -13.81
C ASN A 71 -3.78 -9.92 -15.07
N SER A 72 -4.80 -10.72 -15.40
CA SER A 72 -4.79 -11.63 -16.54
C SER A 72 -4.58 -10.95 -17.90
N SER A 73 -4.90 -9.65 -18.00
CA SER A 73 -4.97 -8.91 -19.27
C SER A 73 -4.05 -7.70 -19.32
N ILE A 74 -3.65 -7.16 -18.17
CA ILE A 74 -2.90 -5.90 -18.05
C ILE A 74 -1.62 -6.16 -17.23
N PRO A 75 -0.42 -5.77 -17.73
CA PRO A 75 0.81 -5.92 -16.98
C PRO A 75 0.86 -5.01 -15.74
N ALA A 76 1.70 -5.39 -14.78
CA ALA A 76 2.01 -4.57 -13.61
C ALA A 76 2.70 -3.25 -13.99
N MET A 77 2.78 -2.31 -13.05
CA MET A 77 3.73 -1.20 -13.17
C MET A 77 5.16 -1.73 -12.99
N GLU A 78 6.13 -0.98 -13.51
CA GLU A 78 7.54 -1.28 -13.30
C GLU A 78 7.89 -1.12 -11.81
N ILE A 79 8.69 -2.07 -11.30
CA ILE A 79 9.31 -1.97 -9.99
C ILE A 79 10.81 -1.75 -10.18
N THR A 80 11.34 -0.73 -9.51
CA THR A 80 12.77 -0.38 -9.58
C THR A 80 13.36 -0.42 -8.18
N LYS A 81 14.64 -0.78 -8.10
CA LYS A 81 15.39 -0.80 -6.85
C LYS A 81 15.25 0.54 -6.10
N TRP A 82 14.93 0.46 -4.81
CA TRP A 82 14.84 1.65 -3.96
C TRP A 82 16.24 2.04 -3.46
N PHE A 83 16.82 3.06 -4.08
CA PHE A 83 18.18 3.53 -3.78
C PHE A 83 19.20 2.36 -3.77
N ASP A 84 19.97 2.25 -2.69
CA ASP A 84 20.95 1.20 -2.46
C ASP A 84 20.40 0.03 -1.62
N THR A 85 19.12 0.09 -1.19
CA THR A 85 18.45 -0.95 -0.40
C THR A 85 18.02 -2.16 -1.24
N ASN A 86 17.78 -3.32 -0.61
CA ASN A 86 17.47 -4.58 -1.28
C ASN A 86 15.99 -4.94 -1.22
#